data_AF-A0A6L3EK97-F1
#
_entry.id   AF-A0A6L3EK97-F1
#
_cell.length_a   1.000
_cell.length_b   1.000
_cell.length_c   1.000
_cell.angle_alpha   90.00
_cell.angle_beta   90.00
_cell.angle_gamma   90.00
#
_symmetry.space_group_name_H-M   'P 1'
#
loop_
_entity.id
_entity.type
_entity.pdbx_description
1 polymer ?
#
loop_
_entity_poly.entity_id
_entity_poly.type
_entity_poly.pdbx_seq_one_letter_code
_entity_poly.pdbx_strand_id
1 'polypeptide(L)' 'NNEYSIKDVTNNEVVTRLNASAASVYALCDGRRSIEEVVDLLVERFPGDASAIRAQVPKTIKALEDRGFLRRQV' A
#
# COMPACT_ATOMS: atom_id res chain seq x y z
N ASN A 1 7.31 12.87 16.69
CA ASN A 1 6.54 12.09 17.68
C ASN A 1 5.25 12.83 18.01
N ASN A 2 4.21 12.64 17.19
CA ASN A 2 2.82 12.89 17.59
C ASN A 2 1.91 12.25 16.54
N GLU A 3 1.61 10.97 16.72
CA GLU A 3 0.54 10.29 16.01
C GLU A 3 -0.77 10.60 16.74
N TYR A 4 -1.57 11.51 16.18
CA TYR A 4 -2.93 11.76 16.67
C TYR A 4 -3.82 10.62 16.20
N SER A 5 -4.17 9.72 17.11
CA SER A 5 -5.22 8.71 16.89
C SER A 5 -6.57 9.33 17.22
N ILE A 6 -7.38 9.58 16.19
CA ILE A 6 -8.81 9.91 16.38
C ILE A 6 -9.49 8.63 16.84
N LYS A 7 -9.98 8.61 18.09
CA LYS A 7 -10.83 7.53 18.61
C LYS A 7 -12.28 7.90 18.30
N ASP A 8 -12.80 7.44 17.17
CA ASP A 8 -14.25 7.32 17.01
C ASP A 8 -14.70 6.08 17.80
N VAL A 9 -15.65 6.27 18.73
CA VAL A 9 -16.02 5.25 19.73
C VAL A 9 -17.31 4.52 19.34
N THR A 10 -17.62 4.47 18.04
CA THR A 10 -18.93 3.97 17.57
C THR A 10 -18.89 2.97 16.43
N ASN A 11 -17.71 2.64 15.89
CA ASN A 11 -17.52 1.49 14.99
C ASN A 11 -16.11 0.93 15.21
N ASN A 12 -15.92 -0.37 14.98
CA ASN A 12 -14.62 -1.05 15.14
C ASN A 12 -13.67 -0.70 13.97
N GLU A 13 -13.60 0.58 13.61
CA GLU A 13 -12.88 1.12 12.47
C GLU A 13 -11.48 1.58 12.89
N VAL A 14 -10.46 0.88 12.40
CA VAL A 14 -9.06 1.25 12.61
C VAL A 14 -8.62 2.16 11.47
N VAL A 15 -8.39 3.44 11.77
CA VAL A 15 -7.88 4.41 10.80
C VAL A 15 -6.34 4.38 10.80
N THR A 16 -5.73 4.05 9.66
CA THR A 16 -4.27 4.04 9.49
C THR A 16 -3.82 5.08 8.48
N ARG A 17 -2.82 5.89 8.84
CA ARG A 17 -2.26 6.92 7.98
C ARG A 17 -1.20 6.33 7.06
N LEU A 18 -1.43 6.39 5.75
CA LEU A 18 -0.44 6.03 4.73
C LEU A 18 0.36 7.27 4.32
N ASN A 19 1.65 7.08 4.02
CA ASN A 19 2.43 8.10 3.32
C ASN A 19 2.07 8.10 1.82
N ALA A 20 2.50 9.13 1.09
CA ALA A 20 2.10 9.32 -0.31
C ALA A 20 2.42 8.12 -1.22
N SER A 21 3.58 7.49 -1.05
CA SER A 21 3.96 6.31 -1.86
C SER A 21 3.14 5.08 -1.50
N ALA A 22 2.91 4.81 -0.21
CA ALA A 22 2.07 3.69 0.21
C ALA A 22 0.60 3.87 -0.21
N ALA A 23 0.09 5.11 -0.23
CA ALA A 23 -1.25 5.41 -0.72
C ALA A 23 -1.37 5.12 -2.23
N SER A 24 -0.36 5.49 -3.02
CA SER A 24 -0.32 5.15 -4.45
C SER A 24 -0.30 3.65 -4.70
N VAL A 25 0.51 2.89 -3.94
CA VAL A 25 0.52 1.41 -4.03
C VAL A 25 -0.85 0.84 -3.68
N TYR A 26 -1.46 1.27 -2.57
CA TYR A 26 -2.77 0.80 -2.14
C TYR A 26 -3.86 1.08 -3.18
N ALA A 27 -3.85 2.25 -3.82
CA ALA A 27 -4.80 2.60 -4.87
C ALA A 27 -4.68 1.73 -6.14
N LEU A 28 -3.52 1.09 -6.35
CA LEU A 28 -3.30 0.17 -7.47
C LEU A 28 -3.67 -1.28 -7.12
N CYS A 29 -3.81 -1.60 -5.82
CA CYS A 29 -4.25 -2.92 -5.36
C CYS A 29 -5.79 -3.03 -5.40
N ASP A 30 -6.33 -3.27 -6.59
CA ASP A 30 -7.78 -3.41 -6.85
C ASP A 30 -8.32 -4.85 -6.77
N GLY A 31 -7.49 -5.78 -6.30
CA GLY A 31 -7.80 -7.22 -6.23
C GLY A 31 -7.64 -7.97 -7.54
N ARG A 32 -7.37 -7.29 -8.66
CA ARG A 32 -7.20 -7.92 -9.99
C ARG A 32 -5.77 -7.92 -10.47
N ARG A 33 -5.01 -6.88 -10.13
CA ARG A 33 -3.61 -6.74 -10.53
C ARG A 33 -2.68 -7.58 -9.66
N SER A 34 -1.75 -8.24 -10.33
CA SER A 34 -0.60 -8.90 -9.71
C SER A 34 0.39 -7.86 -9.16
N ILE A 35 1.29 -8.32 -8.29
CA ILE A 35 2.36 -7.46 -7.73
C ILE A 35 3.26 -6.93 -8.84
N GLU A 36 3.55 -7.74 -9.86
CA GLU A 36 4.38 -7.36 -11.00
C GLU A 36 3.74 -6.24 -11.82
N GLU A 37 2.45 -6.34 -12.13
CA GLU A 37 1.72 -5.27 -12.84
C GLU A 37 1.69 -3.97 -12.03
N VAL A 38 1.52 -4.04 -10.71
CA VAL A 38 1.58 -2.84 -9.84
C VAL A 38 2.97 -2.20 -9.88
N VAL A 39 4.03 -3.02 -9.85
CA VAL A 39 5.41 -2.54 -9.96
C VAL A 39 5.64 -1.86 -11.31
N ASP A 40 5.25 -2.50 -12.41
CA ASP A 40 5.48 -1.97 -13.75
C ASP A 40 4.77 -0.64 -13.98
N LEU A 41 3.52 -0.51 -13.53
CA LEU A 41 2.77 0.76 -13.59
C LEU A 41 3.46 1.88 -12.79
N LEU A 42 4.05 1.55 -11.64
CA LEU A 42 4.78 2.53 -10.83
C LEU A 42 6.12 2.90 -11.46
N VAL A 43 6.83 1.95 -12.05
CA VAL A 43 8.09 2.21 -12.77
C VAL A 43 7.84 3.07 -14.01
N GLU A 44 6.76 2.81 -14.76
CA GLU A 44 6.37 3.63 -15.90
C GLU A 44 6.08 5.07 -15.48
N ARG A 45 5.40 5.24 -14.34
CA ARG A 45 5.08 6.57 -13.80
C ARG A 45 6.29 7.31 -13.22
N PHE A 46 7.26 6.57 -12.68
CA PHE A 46 8.44 7.11 -11.98
C PHE A 46 9.73 6.38 -12.42
N PRO A 47 10.19 6.57 -13.68
CA PRO A 47 11.29 5.79 -14.24
C PRO A 47 12.63 6.00 -13.52
N GLY A 48 12.83 7.16 -12.89
CA GLY A 48 14.04 7.46 -12.11
C GLY A 48 14.22 6.61 -10.85
N ASP A 49 13.13 6.03 -10.33
CA ASP A 49 13.10 5.29 -9.07
C ASP A 49 12.91 3.78 -9.28
N ALA A 50 13.07 3.28 -10.51
CA ALA A 50 12.69 1.93 -10.88
C ALA A 50 13.27 0.82 -9.97
N SER A 51 14.54 0.96 -9.58
CA SER A 51 15.21 0.01 -8.68
C SER A 51 14.61 0.04 -7.26
N ALA A 52 14.34 1.25 -6.74
CA ALA A 52 13.72 1.42 -5.43
C ALA A 52 12.28 0.89 -5.41
N ILE A 53 11.51 1.15 -6.47
CA ILE A 53 10.12 0.68 -6.62
C ILE A 53 10.07 -0.85 -6.60
N ARG A 54 10.89 -1.51 -7.42
CA ARG A 54 10.98 -2.99 -7.47
C ARG A 54 11.34 -3.61 -6.11
N ALA A 55 12.19 -2.94 -5.34
CA ALA A 55 12.59 -3.43 -4.02
C ALA A 55 11.56 -3.16 -2.91
N GLN A 56 10.81 -2.06 -3.00
CA GLN A 56 9.97 -1.56 -1.91
C GLN A 56 8.50 -1.97 -2.04
N VAL A 57 7.93 -1.98 -3.25
CA VAL A 57 6.51 -2.27 -3.47
C VAL A 57 6.09 -3.64 -2.93
N PRO A 58 6.83 -4.74 -3.18
CA PRO A 58 6.46 -6.05 -2.62
C PRO A 58 6.44 -6.05 -1.08
N LYS A 59 7.37 -5.32 -0.44
CA LYS A 59 7.43 -5.19 1.03
C LYS A 59 6.25 -4.39 1.57
N THR A 60 5.86 -3.32 0.87
CA THR A 60 4.70 -2.51 1.23
C THR A 60 3.40 -3.32 1.12
N ILE A 61 3.21 -4.07 0.03
CA ILE A 61 2.05 -4.95 -0.14
C ILE A 61 2.00 -5.99 0.98
N LYS A 62 3.14 -6.65 1.28
CA LYS A 62 3.21 -7.59 2.40
C LYS A 62 2.87 -6.95 3.74
N ALA A 63 3.37 -5.74 4.02
CA ALA A 63 3.05 -5.04 5.27
C ALA A 63 1.57 -4.66 5.36
N LEU A 64 0.90 -4.40 4.23
CA LEU A 64 -0.53 -4.15 4.17
C LEU A 64 -1.34 -5.46 4.35
N GLU A 65 -0.89 -6.57 3.77
CA GLU A 65 -1.45 -7.92 4.01
C GLU A 65 -1.34 -8.31 5.49
N ASP A 66 -0.14 -8.19 6.09
CA ASP A 66 0.13 -8.59 7.48
C ASP A 66 -0.69 -7.77 8.50
N ARG A 67 -1.11 -6.55 8.12
CA ARG A 67 -1.99 -5.68 8.91
C ARG A 67 -3.48 -5.85 8.61
N GLY A 68 -3.83 -6.72 7.65
CA GLY A 68 -5.21 -7.01 7.27
C GLY A 68 -5.85 -5.99 6.34
N PHE A 69 -5.09 -5.04 5.77
CA PHE A 69 -5.59 -4.04 4.82
C PHE A 69 -5.77 -4.59 3.40
N LEU A 70 -5.01 -5.62 3.06
CA LEU A 70 -5.12 -6.34 1.79
C LEU A 70 -5.34 -7.82 2.07
N ARG A 71 -6.02 -8.50 1.14
CA ARG A 71 -6.10 -9.95 1.10
C ARG A 71 -5.75 -10.41 -0.29
N ARG A 72 -4.98 -11.50 -0.36
CA ARG A 72 -4.72 -12.18 -1.61
C ARG A 72 -6.01 -12.84 -2.08
N GLN A 73 -6.44 -12.50 -3.30
CA GLN A 73 -7.46 -13.29 -3.98
C GLN A 73 -6.78 -14.56 -4.50
N VAL A 74 -7.32 -15.72 -4.10
CA VAL A 74 -6.94 -17.05 -4.59
C VAL A 74 -7.83 -17.46 -5.76
#